data_AF-A0A8J5VTN4-F1
#
_entry.id   AF-A0A8J5VTN4-F1
#
_cell.length_a   1.000
_cell.length_b   1.000
_cell.length_c   1.000
_cell.angle_alpha   90.00
_cell.angle_beta   90.00
_cell.angle_gamma   90.00
#
_symmetry.space_group_name_H-M   'P 1'
#
loop_
_entity.id
_entity.type
_entity.pdbx_description
1 polymer ?
#
loop_
_entity_poly.entity_id
_entity_poly.type
_entity_poly.pdbx_seq_one_letter_code
_entity_poly.pdbx_strand_id
1 'polypeptide(L)'
;MSSSDLEMFEMDAEPTSSSPETSPKHHHSTYHILEGLLGRCTELEVEIHERAVKHVREIGEERKRSCLKRRLMMRLRKDGYDASLFRSSWVATTEHPGGDYEYIDVLVAGHGGATSTCRLIVDVDFRSQFQLARPAPWYAHLSSRLPPVFVGPPEKLRQAVALLCMAAKRSLRESGLHVPPWRRSSYVQAKWLPCSVALPAADEASTVANGGGRAVVQWSVGKERGRHGGPRRSGLSVELSASGAGGVSCCHAGSSWTE
;
A
#
# COMPACT_ATOMS: atom_id res chain seq x y z
N MET A 1 43.15 -0.88 68.59
CA MET A 1 42.15 0.16 68.93
C MET A 1 42.17 1.17 67.80
N SER A 2 41.01 1.74 67.44
CA SER A 2 40.73 2.47 66.19
C SER A 2 40.81 1.58 64.93
N SER A 3 39.83 1.55 64.00
CA SER A 3 39.04 2.63 63.35
C SER A 3 39.94 3.47 62.43
N SER A 4 39.66 3.69 61.14
CA SER A 4 38.50 3.32 60.31
C SER A 4 39.00 2.81 58.92
N ASP A 5 38.22 2.62 57.84
CA ASP A 5 36.79 2.88 57.56
C ASP A 5 36.24 1.92 56.47
N LEU A 6 35.02 2.14 55.99
CA LEU A 6 34.38 1.43 54.87
C LEU A 6 33.96 2.42 53.76
N GLU A 7 34.66 2.46 52.62
CA GLU A 7 34.17 3.18 51.44
C GLU A 7 33.05 2.38 50.76
N MET A 8 31.82 2.83 50.98
CA MET A 8 30.62 2.38 50.28
C MET A 8 30.65 2.89 48.85
N PHE A 9 30.79 1.99 47.86
CA PHE A 9 30.42 2.33 46.50
C PHE A 9 28.89 2.47 46.42
N GLU A 10 28.42 3.70 46.21
CA GLU A 10 27.01 3.96 45.88
C GLU A 10 26.66 3.24 44.57
N MET A 11 25.77 2.25 44.67
CA MET A 11 25.15 1.64 43.50
C MET A 11 23.95 2.50 43.11
N ASP A 12 24.17 3.45 42.21
CA ASP A 12 23.11 4.24 41.60
C ASP A 12 22.00 3.33 41.08
N ALA A 13 20.79 3.54 41.57
CA ALA A 13 19.63 2.75 41.20
C ALA A 13 19.21 3.09 39.76
N GLU A 14 19.60 2.24 38.81
CA GLU A 14 19.08 2.20 37.44
C GLU A 14 17.56 2.44 37.44
N PRO A 15 17.05 3.48 36.74
CA PRO A 15 15.63 3.77 36.73
C PRO A 15 14.90 2.65 36.00
N THR A 16 14.18 1.81 36.75
CA THR A 16 13.42 0.68 36.22
C THR A 16 12.56 1.09 35.04
N SER A 17 12.92 0.55 33.87
CA SER A 17 12.23 0.70 32.59
C SER A 17 10.72 0.63 32.75
N SER A 18 10.05 1.76 32.56
CA SER A 18 8.59 1.86 32.68
C SER A 18 7.92 1.15 31.50
N SER A 19 7.47 -0.08 31.76
CA SER A 19 6.63 -0.83 30.81
C SER A 19 5.37 0.00 30.50
N PRO A 20 4.99 0.16 29.23
CA PRO A 20 3.83 0.95 28.88
C PRO A 20 2.55 0.15 29.13
N GLU A 21 1.97 0.29 30.33
CA GLU A 21 0.61 -0.19 30.60
C GLU A 21 -0.41 0.59 29.75
N THR A 22 -0.69 0.10 28.54
CA THR A 22 -1.63 0.72 27.61
C THR A 22 -3.08 0.48 28.06
N SER A 23 -3.54 1.32 28.99
CA SER A 23 -4.89 1.27 29.57
C SER A 23 -6.02 1.01 28.55
N PRO A 24 -7.03 0.16 28.88
CA PRO A 24 -8.15 -0.18 27.99
C PRO A 24 -8.89 1.02 27.38
N LYS A 25 -8.93 2.14 28.12
CA LYS A 25 -9.51 3.43 27.70
C LYS A 25 -8.98 3.89 26.32
N HIS A 26 -7.69 3.69 26.03
CA HIS A 26 -7.09 4.11 24.77
C HIS A 26 -7.50 3.25 23.57
N HIS A 27 -7.81 1.96 23.78
CA HIS A 27 -8.32 1.09 22.71
C HIS A 27 -9.74 1.53 22.31
N HIS A 28 -10.58 1.79 23.31
CA HIS A 28 -11.95 2.25 23.13
C HIS A 28 -12.01 3.59 22.38
N SER A 29 -11.17 4.56 22.77
CA SER A 29 -11.06 5.86 22.08
C SER A 29 -10.62 5.71 20.60
N THR A 30 -9.60 4.89 20.32
CA THR A 30 -9.13 4.68 18.92
C THR A 30 -10.21 4.05 18.05
N TYR A 31 -10.97 3.11 18.63
CA TYR A 31 -12.10 2.44 17.98
C TYR A 31 -13.22 3.45 17.60
N HIS A 32 -13.70 4.24 18.56
CA HIS A 32 -14.76 5.23 18.35
C HIS A 32 -14.38 6.31 17.34
N ILE A 33 -13.13 6.77 17.34
CA ILE A 33 -12.64 7.75 16.34
C ILE A 33 -12.66 7.13 14.94
N LEU A 34 -12.26 5.86 14.79
CA LEU A 34 -12.25 5.19 13.49
C LEU A 34 -13.67 4.90 12.98
N GLU A 35 -14.61 4.50 13.84
CA GLU A 35 -16.02 4.37 13.47
C GLU A 35 -16.61 5.71 13.04
N GLY A 36 -16.40 6.77 13.82
CA GLY A 36 -16.87 8.12 13.46
C GLY A 36 -16.25 8.63 12.16
N LEU A 37 -15.02 8.22 11.82
CA LEU A 37 -14.39 8.57 10.54
C LEU A 37 -14.96 7.78 9.36
N LEU A 38 -15.12 6.46 9.50
CA LEU A 38 -15.56 5.57 8.43
C LEU A 38 -17.09 5.59 8.23
N GLY A 39 -17.87 5.91 9.26
CA GLY A 39 -19.34 6.01 9.20
C GLY A 39 -19.86 7.34 8.65
N ARG A 40 -19.05 8.40 8.62
CA ARG A 40 -19.42 9.70 8.00
C ARG A 40 -19.29 9.61 6.48
N CYS A 41 -20.26 9.00 5.81
CA CYS A 41 -20.31 8.89 4.35
C CYS A 41 -21.35 9.85 3.74
N THR A 42 -21.00 10.43 2.59
CA THR A 42 -21.96 11.09 1.69
C THR A 42 -22.83 10.05 0.99
N GLU A 43 -24.01 10.45 0.50
CA GLU A 43 -24.93 9.57 -0.25
C GLU A 43 -24.22 8.90 -1.43
N LEU A 44 -23.40 9.67 -2.16
CA LEU A 44 -22.57 9.19 -3.28
C LEU A 44 -21.54 8.12 -2.86
N GLU A 45 -20.93 8.25 -1.69
CA GLU A 45 -20.00 7.23 -1.17
C GLU A 45 -20.74 5.94 -0.81
N VAL A 46 -21.96 6.03 -0.26
CA VAL A 46 -22.82 4.88 0.02
C VAL A 46 -23.24 4.20 -1.28
N GLU A 47 -23.73 4.98 -2.25
CA GLU A 47 -24.15 4.47 -3.57
C GLU A 47 -23.01 3.71 -4.28
N ILE A 48 -21.84 4.33 -4.42
CA ILE A 48 -20.67 3.70 -5.07
C ILE A 48 -20.18 2.49 -4.26
N HIS A 49 -20.27 2.52 -2.92
CA HIS A 49 -19.94 1.37 -2.08
C HIS A 49 -20.89 0.19 -2.32
N GLU A 50 -22.21 0.42 -2.34
CA GLU A 50 -23.20 -0.62 -2.61
C GLU A 50 -23.03 -1.23 -4.01
N ARG A 51 -22.82 -0.39 -5.04
CA ARG A 51 -22.49 -0.85 -6.39
C ARG A 51 -21.21 -1.67 -6.40
N ALA A 52 -20.14 -1.21 -5.75
CA ALA A 52 -18.88 -1.93 -5.71
C ALA A 52 -18.99 -3.28 -4.99
N VAL A 53 -19.66 -3.34 -3.85
CA VAL A 53 -19.91 -4.59 -3.11
C VAL A 53 -20.77 -5.57 -3.92
N LYS A 54 -21.82 -5.08 -4.59
CA LYS A 54 -22.64 -5.90 -5.50
C LYS A 54 -21.80 -6.48 -6.64
N HIS A 55 -21.05 -5.63 -7.35
CA HIS A 55 -20.23 -6.07 -8.48
C HIS A 55 -19.13 -7.05 -8.05
N VAL A 56 -18.47 -6.86 -6.90
CA VAL A 56 -17.48 -7.81 -6.37
C VAL A 56 -18.12 -9.18 -6.11
N ARG A 57 -19.35 -9.23 -5.58
CA ARG A 57 -20.08 -10.51 -5.39
C ARG A 57 -20.45 -11.17 -6.72
N GLU A 58 -20.90 -10.40 -7.71
CA GLU A 58 -21.23 -10.90 -9.07
C GLU A 58 -20.00 -11.34 -9.87
N ILE A 59 -18.85 -10.72 -9.64
CA ILE A 59 -17.57 -11.03 -10.31
C ILE A 59 -17.05 -12.41 -9.87
N GLY A 60 -17.34 -12.80 -8.62
CA GLY A 60 -16.92 -14.06 -8.01
C GLY A 60 -15.45 -14.06 -7.57
N GLU A 61 -14.95 -15.24 -7.23
CA GLU A 61 -13.53 -15.41 -6.94
C GLU A 61 -12.69 -15.27 -8.21
N GLU A 62 -11.66 -14.42 -8.13
CA GLU A 62 -10.78 -14.13 -9.25
C GLU A 62 -9.34 -14.47 -8.85
N ARG A 63 -8.62 -15.21 -9.71
CA ARG A 63 -7.29 -15.77 -9.38
C ARG A 63 -6.23 -14.68 -9.12
N LYS A 64 -6.47 -13.45 -9.58
CA LYS A 64 -5.58 -12.29 -9.40
C LYS A 64 -6.38 -11.07 -8.94
N ARG A 65 -5.95 -10.40 -7.87
CA ARG A 65 -6.57 -9.16 -7.36
C ARG A 65 -6.58 -8.03 -8.40
N SER A 66 -5.58 -7.97 -9.29
CA SER A 66 -5.54 -7.03 -10.42
C SER A 66 -6.68 -7.28 -11.42
N CYS A 67 -6.99 -8.55 -11.72
CA CYS A 67 -8.15 -8.91 -12.54
C CYS A 67 -9.47 -8.54 -11.85
N LEU A 68 -9.58 -8.73 -10.52
CA LEU A 68 -10.76 -8.34 -9.73
C LEU A 68 -11.00 -6.83 -9.82
N LYS A 69 -9.97 -6.02 -9.55
CA LYS A 69 -10.00 -4.55 -9.63
C LYS A 69 -10.32 -4.07 -11.05
N ARG A 70 -9.75 -4.69 -12.09
CA ARG A 70 -10.04 -4.37 -13.48
C ARG A 70 -11.49 -4.70 -13.88
N ARG A 71 -12.03 -5.86 -13.46
CA ARG A 71 -13.43 -6.24 -13.70
C ARG A 71 -14.40 -5.30 -12.97
N LEU A 72 -14.09 -4.93 -11.73
CA LEU A 72 -14.89 -3.96 -10.97
C LEU A 72 -14.89 -2.58 -11.65
N MET A 73 -13.74 -2.07 -12.08
CA MET A 73 -13.66 -0.79 -12.81
C MET A 73 -14.51 -0.81 -14.09
N MET A 74 -14.48 -1.90 -14.86
CA MET A 74 -15.34 -2.03 -16.05
C MET A 74 -16.83 -2.07 -15.71
N ARG A 75 -17.22 -2.66 -14.56
CA ARG A 75 -18.61 -2.65 -14.08
C ARG A 75 -19.06 -1.26 -13.64
N LEU A 76 -18.23 -0.52 -12.89
CA LEU A 76 -18.52 0.86 -12.49
C LEU A 76 -18.65 1.79 -13.71
N ARG A 77 -17.81 1.61 -14.75
CA ARG A 77 -17.99 2.32 -16.03
C ARG A 77 -19.31 1.99 -16.72
N LYS A 78 -19.75 0.73 -16.69
CA LYS A 78 -21.04 0.30 -17.27
C LYS A 78 -22.23 0.92 -16.51
N ASP A 79 -22.09 1.14 -15.21
CA ASP A 79 -23.08 1.82 -14.38
C ASP A 79 -23.10 3.36 -14.57
N GLY A 80 -22.15 3.93 -15.32
CA GLY A 80 -22.12 5.34 -15.69
C GLY A 80 -21.08 6.21 -14.95
N TYR A 81 -20.31 5.64 -14.03
CA TYR A 81 -19.28 6.39 -13.29
C TYR A 81 -17.97 6.53 -14.10
N ASP A 82 -17.29 7.68 -14.01
CA ASP A 82 -15.92 7.84 -14.51
C ASP A 82 -14.92 7.15 -13.55
N ALA A 83 -14.91 5.82 -13.62
CA ALA A 83 -14.00 4.96 -12.87
C ALA A 83 -12.73 4.67 -13.68
N SER A 84 -11.56 4.70 -13.06
CA SER A 84 -10.28 4.38 -13.71
C SER A 84 -9.38 3.54 -12.80
N LEU A 85 -8.66 2.58 -13.37
CA LEU A 85 -7.68 1.80 -12.61
C LEU A 85 -6.40 2.62 -12.46
N PHE A 86 -6.04 2.96 -11.24
CA PHE A 86 -4.84 3.73 -10.90
C PHE A 86 -3.79 2.79 -10.32
N ARG A 87 -2.52 2.99 -10.71
CA ARG A 87 -1.37 2.28 -10.13
C ARG A 87 -0.40 3.28 -9.53
N SER A 88 -0.20 3.21 -8.23
CA SER A 88 0.90 3.90 -7.55
C SER A 88 2.15 3.01 -7.58
N SER A 89 3.32 3.66 -7.52
CA SER A 89 4.60 2.99 -7.33
C SER A 89 5.53 3.92 -6.57
N TRP A 90 6.22 3.41 -5.55
CA TRP A 90 7.17 4.16 -4.74
C TRP A 90 8.52 3.46 -4.68
N VAL A 91 9.59 4.27 -4.70
CA VAL A 91 10.97 3.80 -4.74
C VAL A 91 11.40 3.27 -3.37
N ALA A 92 12.27 2.26 -3.36
CA ALA A 92 12.88 1.76 -2.15
C ALA A 92 13.79 2.83 -1.52
N THR A 93 13.71 2.98 -0.20
CA THR A 93 14.66 3.78 0.59
C THR A 93 15.44 2.87 1.53
N THR A 94 16.47 3.41 2.19
CA THR A 94 17.22 2.70 3.25
C THR A 94 16.30 2.15 4.35
N GLU A 95 15.20 2.83 4.64
CA GLU A 95 14.25 2.46 5.70
C GLU A 95 13.07 1.61 5.24
N HIS A 96 12.71 1.64 3.95
CA HIS A 96 11.46 1.04 3.46
C HIS A 96 11.66 0.38 2.09
N PRO A 97 11.15 -0.85 1.86
CA PRO A 97 11.17 -1.43 0.53
C PRO A 97 10.35 -0.58 -0.46
N GLY A 98 10.66 -0.71 -1.75
CA GLY A 98 9.79 -0.18 -2.79
C GLY A 98 8.50 -0.99 -2.88
N GLY A 99 7.59 -0.54 -3.73
CA GLY A 99 6.38 -1.30 -4.04
C GLY A 99 5.52 -0.60 -5.07
N ASP A 100 4.53 -1.33 -5.56
CA ASP A 100 3.42 -0.82 -6.35
C ASP A 100 2.09 -1.23 -5.72
N TYR A 101 1.03 -0.52 -6.12
CA TYR A 101 -0.32 -0.82 -5.68
C TYR A 101 -1.36 -0.35 -6.67
N GLU A 102 -2.35 -1.20 -6.94
CA GLU A 102 -3.49 -0.87 -7.79
C GLU A 102 -4.73 -0.56 -6.96
N TYR A 103 -5.44 0.51 -7.30
CA TYR A 103 -6.75 0.87 -6.74
C TYR A 103 -7.62 1.45 -7.85
N ILE A 104 -8.90 1.67 -7.58
CA ILE A 104 -9.81 2.32 -8.53
C ILE A 104 -10.04 3.75 -8.06
N ASP A 105 -9.90 4.69 -8.98
CA ASP A 105 -10.25 6.09 -8.79
C ASP A 105 -11.59 6.35 -9.46
N VAL A 106 -12.49 7.09 -8.82
CA VAL A 106 -13.78 7.49 -9.40
C VAL A 106 -13.89 9.01 -9.33
N LEU A 107 -14.07 9.63 -10.48
CA LEU A 107 -14.34 11.07 -10.60
C LEU A 107 -15.85 11.28 -10.73
N VAL A 108 -16.38 12.23 -9.95
CA VAL A 108 -17.79 12.58 -9.97
C VAL A 108 -17.94 14.10 -10.08
N ALA A 109 -18.90 14.56 -10.88
CA ALA A 109 -19.22 15.99 -10.97
C ALA A 109 -19.70 16.51 -9.61
N GLY A 110 -19.03 17.53 -9.09
CA GLY A 110 -19.41 18.21 -7.86
C GLY A 110 -20.54 19.21 -8.09
N HIS A 111 -21.22 19.57 -7.00
CA HIS A 111 -22.36 20.50 -7.02
C HIS A 111 -22.00 21.97 -7.33
N GLY A 112 -20.72 22.30 -7.51
CA GLY A 112 -20.20 23.66 -7.79
C GLY A 112 -19.96 23.96 -9.27
N GLY A 113 -20.57 23.20 -10.19
CA GLY A 113 -20.36 23.33 -11.63
C GLY A 113 -19.11 22.61 -12.15
N ALA A 114 -18.81 22.80 -13.44
CA ALA A 114 -17.87 21.98 -14.22
C ALA A 114 -16.40 21.97 -13.73
N THR A 115 -16.04 22.82 -12.77
CA THR A 115 -14.69 22.92 -12.18
C THR A 115 -14.55 22.13 -10.87
N SER A 116 -15.65 21.86 -10.16
CA SER A 116 -15.61 21.02 -8.96
C SER A 116 -15.76 19.55 -9.34
N THR A 117 -14.72 18.75 -9.20
CA THR A 117 -14.80 17.28 -9.30
C THR A 117 -14.51 16.66 -7.94
N CYS A 118 -15.37 15.76 -7.49
CA CYS A 118 -15.13 14.95 -6.31
C CYS A 118 -14.34 13.71 -6.74
N ARG A 119 -13.21 13.46 -6.07
CA ARG A 119 -12.37 12.29 -6.27
C ARG A 119 -12.60 11.28 -5.15
N LEU A 120 -13.04 10.07 -5.50
CA LEU A 120 -13.27 8.97 -4.57
C LEU A 120 -12.33 7.80 -4.90
N ILE A 121 -11.70 7.23 -3.88
CA ILE A 121 -10.87 6.05 -3.98
C ILE A 121 -11.72 4.83 -3.61
N VAL A 122 -11.72 3.82 -4.48
CA VAL A 122 -12.38 2.52 -4.27
C VAL A 122 -11.32 1.43 -4.19
N ASP A 123 -11.26 0.70 -3.07
CA ASP A 123 -10.33 -0.40 -2.88
C ASP A 123 -10.96 -1.61 -2.19
N VAL A 124 -10.96 -2.73 -2.91
CA VAL A 124 -11.53 -4.04 -2.52
C VAL A 124 -10.63 -4.86 -1.59
N ASP A 125 -9.40 -4.41 -1.35
CA ASP A 125 -8.44 -5.10 -0.48
C ASP A 125 -8.26 -4.41 0.89
N PHE A 126 -8.98 -3.31 1.16
CA PHE A 126 -8.71 -2.39 2.29
C PHE A 126 -8.53 -3.09 3.63
N ARG A 127 -9.50 -3.90 4.07
CA ARG A 127 -9.41 -4.68 5.33
C ARG A 127 -8.14 -5.55 5.39
N SER A 128 -7.79 -6.21 4.28
CA SER A 128 -6.63 -7.12 4.23
C SER A 128 -5.30 -6.38 4.40
N GLN A 129 -5.23 -5.11 4.00
CA GLN A 129 -4.04 -4.27 4.18
C GLN A 129 -3.67 -4.06 5.66
N PHE A 130 -4.59 -4.30 6.60
CA PHE A 130 -4.41 -4.10 8.04
C PHE A 130 -4.41 -5.39 8.87
N GLN A 131 -4.46 -6.57 8.25
CA GLN A 131 -4.33 -7.85 8.95
C GLN A 131 -2.91 -8.07 9.49
N LEU A 132 -2.81 -8.65 10.69
CA LEU A 132 -1.55 -8.98 11.36
C LEU A 132 -1.46 -10.49 11.60
N ALA A 133 -0.25 -11.04 11.63
CA ALA A 133 -0.04 -12.47 11.89
C ALA A 133 -0.34 -12.87 13.35
N ARG A 134 -0.03 -11.97 14.31
CA ARG A 134 -0.42 -12.08 15.72
C ARG A 134 -1.01 -10.75 16.18
N PRO A 135 -2.32 -10.51 15.96
CA PRO A 135 -2.99 -9.34 16.49
C PRO A 135 -3.27 -9.52 18.00
N ALA A 136 -3.19 -8.43 18.76
CA ALA A 136 -3.77 -8.38 20.10
C ALA A 136 -5.31 -8.50 19.98
N PRO A 137 -6.03 -9.10 20.95
CA PRO A 137 -7.47 -9.38 20.79
C PRO A 137 -8.32 -8.15 20.44
N TRP A 138 -8.01 -6.99 21.04
CA TRP A 138 -8.70 -5.73 20.73
C TRP A 138 -8.44 -5.24 19.29
N TYR A 139 -7.27 -5.54 18.73
CA TYR A 139 -6.93 -5.19 17.35
C TYR A 139 -7.54 -6.20 16.36
N ALA A 140 -7.65 -7.47 16.73
CA ALA A 140 -8.40 -8.46 15.95
C ALA A 140 -9.87 -8.00 15.81
N HIS A 141 -10.49 -7.55 16.92
CA HIS A 141 -11.82 -6.95 16.91
C HIS A 141 -11.91 -5.71 16.02
N LEU A 142 -11.01 -4.72 16.19
CA LEU A 142 -10.94 -3.51 15.36
C LEU A 142 -10.83 -3.85 13.86
N SER A 143 -9.88 -4.71 13.48
CA SER A 143 -9.61 -5.06 12.09
C SER A 143 -10.74 -5.89 11.45
N SER A 144 -11.47 -6.70 12.24
CA SER A 144 -12.64 -7.46 11.76
C SER A 144 -13.79 -6.57 11.30
N ARG A 145 -13.94 -5.38 11.89
CA ARG A 145 -15.03 -4.43 11.62
C ARG A 145 -14.74 -3.43 10.49
N LEU A 146 -13.51 -3.37 9.97
CA LEU A 146 -13.17 -2.50 8.84
C LEU A 146 -13.97 -2.90 7.58
N PRO A 147 -14.38 -1.96 6.73
CA PRO A 147 -15.06 -2.31 5.49
C PRO A 147 -14.12 -3.15 4.59
N PRO A 148 -14.59 -4.25 3.99
CA PRO A 148 -13.77 -5.03 3.06
C PRO A 148 -13.45 -4.22 1.79
N VAL A 149 -14.44 -3.46 1.31
CA VAL A 149 -14.32 -2.49 0.22
C VAL A 149 -14.33 -1.09 0.82
N PHE A 150 -13.24 -0.34 0.74
CA PHE A 150 -13.24 1.08 1.06
C PHE A 150 -13.78 1.89 -0.12
N VAL A 151 -14.62 2.88 0.17
CA VAL A 151 -14.99 3.96 -0.75
C VAL A 151 -14.90 5.27 0.04
N GLY A 152 -14.22 6.27 -0.51
CA GLY A 152 -14.19 7.60 0.09
C GLY A 152 -13.09 8.53 -0.44
N PRO A 153 -13.08 9.81 -0.04
CA PRO A 153 -12.11 10.77 -0.51
C PRO A 153 -10.69 10.48 0.03
N PRO A 154 -9.63 10.93 -0.70
CA PRO A 154 -8.24 10.74 -0.29
C PRO A 154 -7.92 11.20 1.15
N GLU A 155 -8.61 12.26 1.64
CA GLU A 155 -8.43 12.77 3.00
C GLU A 155 -8.91 11.78 4.07
N LYS A 156 -10.13 11.24 3.92
CA LYS A 156 -10.69 10.21 4.81
C LYS A 156 -9.78 8.99 4.84
N LEU A 157 -9.27 8.57 3.67
CA LEU A 157 -8.35 7.45 3.57
C LEU A 157 -7.04 7.70 4.31
N ARG A 158 -6.43 8.90 4.17
CA ARG A 158 -5.20 9.27 4.89
C ARG A 158 -5.37 9.16 6.41
N GLN A 159 -6.46 9.72 6.92
CA GLN A 159 -6.79 9.71 8.35
C GLN A 159 -7.04 8.28 8.87
N ALA A 160 -7.79 7.47 8.12
CA ALA A 160 -8.08 6.08 8.49
C ALA A 160 -6.80 5.23 8.49
N VAL A 161 -5.96 5.36 7.47
CA VAL A 161 -4.65 4.70 7.38
C VAL A 161 -3.75 5.07 8.56
N ALA A 162 -3.68 6.36 8.93
CA ALA A 162 -2.85 6.82 10.03
C ALA A 162 -3.27 6.18 11.38
N LEU A 163 -4.57 6.23 11.70
CA LEU A 163 -5.13 5.60 12.90
C LEU A 163 -4.90 4.09 12.93
N LEU A 164 -5.12 3.41 11.79
CA LEU A 164 -4.92 1.96 11.68
C LEU A 164 -3.46 1.55 11.79
N CYS A 165 -2.52 2.31 11.21
CA CYS A 165 -1.09 2.09 11.38
C CYS A 165 -0.64 2.32 12.84
N MET A 166 -1.19 3.33 13.53
CA MET A 166 -0.93 3.54 14.96
C MET A 166 -1.44 2.37 15.81
N ALA A 167 -2.66 1.90 15.54
CA ALA A 167 -3.25 0.74 16.22
C ALA A 167 -2.43 -0.54 15.94
N ALA A 168 -2.03 -0.78 14.69
CA ALA A 168 -1.20 -1.92 14.31
C ALA A 168 0.17 -1.88 15.01
N LYS A 169 0.81 -0.68 15.07
CA LYS A 169 2.08 -0.46 15.79
C LYS A 169 1.98 -0.79 17.28
N ARG A 170 0.81 -0.56 17.91
CA ARG A 170 0.56 -0.94 19.31
C ARG A 170 0.36 -2.43 19.47
N SER A 171 -0.57 -3.01 18.70
CA SER A 171 -0.85 -4.46 18.70
C SER A 171 0.40 -5.31 18.49
N LEU A 172 1.29 -4.91 17.58
CA LEU A 172 2.55 -5.64 17.34
C LEU A 172 3.47 -5.57 18.56
N ARG A 173 3.66 -4.40 19.16
CA ARG A 173 4.51 -4.21 20.35
C ARG A 173 3.98 -4.97 21.57
N GLU A 174 2.67 -4.92 21.82
CA GLU A 174 2.00 -5.71 22.86
C GLU A 174 2.16 -7.22 22.63
N SER A 175 2.27 -7.65 21.36
CA SER A 175 2.52 -9.04 20.98
C SER A 175 4.01 -9.41 20.88
N GLY A 176 4.92 -8.56 21.39
CA GLY A 176 6.37 -8.77 21.36
C GLY A 176 7.00 -8.76 19.95
N LEU A 177 6.34 -8.15 18.96
CA LEU A 177 6.78 -8.12 17.56
C LEU A 177 7.34 -6.76 17.16
N HIS A 178 8.44 -6.79 16.40
CA HIS A 178 8.93 -5.61 15.69
C HIS A 178 7.89 -5.14 14.65
N VAL A 179 7.89 -3.84 14.36
CA VAL A 179 6.95 -3.22 13.43
C VAL A 179 7.61 -3.14 12.06
N PRO A 180 7.28 -4.02 11.10
CA PRO A 180 8.00 -4.06 9.83
C PRO A 180 7.74 -2.78 9.02
N PRO A 181 8.66 -2.39 8.11
CA PRO A 181 8.58 -1.11 7.42
C PRO A 181 7.30 -0.94 6.61
N TRP A 182 6.77 -2.02 6.02
CA TRP A 182 5.49 -2.00 5.28
C TRP A 182 4.22 -1.86 6.14
N ARG A 183 4.35 -1.77 7.46
CA ARG A 183 3.27 -1.45 8.42
C ARG A 183 3.35 -0.02 8.95
N ARG A 184 4.40 0.74 8.61
CA ARG A 184 4.53 2.17 8.94
C ARG A 184 3.57 3.02 8.10
N SER A 185 3.06 4.11 8.68
CA SER A 185 2.03 4.95 8.03
C SER A 185 2.50 5.54 6.70
N SER A 186 3.78 5.92 6.57
CA SER A 186 4.38 6.43 5.33
C SER A 186 4.25 5.44 4.17
N TYR A 187 4.72 4.21 4.35
CA TYR A 187 4.63 3.14 3.34
C TYR A 187 3.17 2.80 3.00
N VAL A 188 2.31 2.70 4.01
CA VAL A 188 0.91 2.32 3.78
C VAL A 188 0.14 3.44 3.08
N GLN A 189 0.39 4.73 3.38
CA GLN A 189 -0.22 5.85 2.65
C GLN A 189 0.24 5.92 1.19
N ALA A 190 1.52 5.64 0.89
CA ALA A 190 2.08 5.69 -0.47
C ALA A 190 1.32 4.81 -1.49
N LYS A 191 0.61 3.76 -1.03
CA LYS A 191 -0.25 2.90 -1.85
C LYS A 191 -1.37 3.63 -2.57
N TRP A 192 -1.96 4.64 -1.94
CA TRP A 192 -3.11 5.38 -2.47
C TRP A 192 -2.81 6.86 -2.71
N LEU A 193 -1.86 7.39 -1.95
CA LEU A 193 -1.48 8.79 -1.92
C LEU A 193 -0.04 8.89 -2.45
N PRO A 194 0.18 8.79 -3.78
CA PRO A 194 1.50 9.07 -4.35
C PRO A 194 1.91 10.48 -3.93
N CYS A 195 3.21 10.66 -3.66
CA CYS A 195 3.74 11.92 -3.17
C CYS A 195 3.32 13.06 -4.10
N SER A 196 2.47 13.96 -3.62
CA SER A 196 2.28 15.23 -4.31
C SER A 196 3.55 16.04 -4.10
N VAL A 197 4.45 15.98 -5.08
CA VAL A 197 5.36 17.09 -5.31
C VAL A 197 4.47 18.31 -5.51
N ALA A 198 4.36 19.13 -4.46
CA ALA A 198 3.79 20.45 -4.59
C ALA A 198 4.64 21.13 -5.67
N LEU A 199 3.99 21.58 -6.75
CA LEU A 199 4.66 22.44 -7.70
C LEU A 199 5.20 23.63 -6.88
N PRO A 200 6.48 24.01 -7.04
CA PRO A 200 6.97 25.22 -6.38
C PRO A 200 6.03 26.35 -6.77
N ALA A 201 5.55 27.10 -5.78
CA ALA A 201 4.69 28.24 -6.02
C ALA A 201 5.39 29.15 -7.03
N ALA A 202 4.75 29.38 -8.18
CA ALA A 202 5.33 30.22 -9.21
C ALA A 202 5.47 31.64 -8.65
N ASP A 203 6.70 32.11 -8.57
CA ASP A 203 7.02 33.45 -8.09
C ASP A 203 6.48 34.51 -9.08
N GLU A 204 5.99 35.62 -8.55
CA GLU A 204 5.28 36.66 -9.31
C GLU A 204 6.27 37.54 -10.08
N ALA A 205 6.43 37.31 -11.40
CA ALA A 205 7.16 38.22 -12.29
C ALA A 205 6.69 38.18 -13.76
N SER A 206 5.63 38.94 -14.05
CA SER A 206 5.21 39.52 -15.35
C SER A 206 6.01 39.24 -16.64
N THR A 207 5.34 38.77 -17.71
CA THR A 207 5.14 39.56 -18.96
C THR A 207 4.16 38.87 -19.94
N VAL A 208 3.70 39.61 -20.96
CA VAL A 208 2.44 39.39 -21.70
C VAL A 208 2.64 38.73 -23.07
N ALA A 209 1.84 37.70 -23.42
CA ALA A 209 1.21 37.54 -24.75
C ALA A 209 0.30 36.28 -24.90
N ASN A 210 -0.97 36.55 -25.15
CA ASN A 210 -2.01 35.79 -25.90
C ASN A 210 -1.70 34.37 -26.44
N GLY A 211 -2.63 33.41 -26.21
CA GLY A 211 -2.67 32.13 -26.92
C GLY A 211 -3.40 31.02 -26.13
N GLY A 212 -4.64 30.69 -26.51
CA GLY A 212 -5.44 29.70 -25.79
C GLY A 212 -4.92 28.26 -25.94
N GLY A 213 -4.54 27.62 -24.83
CA GLY A 213 -4.16 26.21 -24.78
C GLY A 213 -4.44 25.61 -23.40
N ARG A 214 -5.55 24.89 -23.25
CA ARG A 214 -5.92 24.27 -21.97
C ARG A 214 -5.01 23.06 -21.72
N ALA A 215 -4.00 23.23 -20.87
CA ALA A 215 -3.05 22.17 -20.54
C ALA A 215 -3.74 21.01 -19.80
N VAL A 216 -4.22 20.02 -20.55
CA VAL A 216 -4.65 18.74 -20.00
C VAL A 216 -3.41 18.02 -19.47
N VAL A 217 -3.36 17.81 -18.16
CA VAL A 217 -2.28 17.04 -17.51
C VAL A 217 -2.46 15.56 -17.85
N GLN A 218 -1.99 15.16 -19.03
CA GLN A 218 -2.09 13.80 -19.52
C GLN A 218 -1.06 12.92 -18.80
N TRP A 219 -1.51 12.18 -17.79
CA TRP A 219 -0.72 11.11 -17.19
C TRP A 219 -0.44 10.01 -18.21
N SER A 220 0.82 9.95 -18.68
CA SER A 220 1.26 8.94 -19.63
C SER A 220 1.34 7.57 -18.95
N VAL A 221 0.40 6.69 -19.27
CA VAL A 221 0.44 5.27 -18.88
C VAL A 221 1.69 4.64 -19.49
N GLY A 222 2.63 4.21 -18.64
CA GLY A 222 3.82 3.48 -19.06
C GLY A 222 3.44 2.17 -19.75
N LYS A 223 3.49 2.15 -21.08
CA LYS A 223 3.17 0.97 -21.90
C LYS A 223 4.21 -0.12 -21.65
N GLU A 224 3.77 -1.22 -21.04
CA GLU A 224 4.60 -2.38 -20.72
C GLU A 224 5.18 -2.99 -22.01
N ARG A 225 6.49 -2.86 -22.21
CA ARG A 225 7.21 -3.62 -23.25
C ARG A 225 7.52 -5.00 -22.68
N GLY A 226 6.89 -6.03 -23.25
CA GLY A 226 7.08 -7.42 -22.85
C GLY A 226 8.56 -7.82 -22.85
N ARG A 227 9.05 -8.28 -21.69
CA ARG A 227 10.45 -8.65 -21.49
C ARG A 227 10.65 -10.11 -21.88
N HIS A 228 10.86 -10.37 -23.18
CA HIS A 228 11.36 -11.69 -23.61
C HIS A 228 12.74 -11.94 -22.99
N GLY A 229 12.84 -13.01 -22.20
CA GLY A 229 14.07 -13.37 -21.51
C GLY A 229 15.06 -14.09 -22.44
N GLY A 230 16.28 -13.56 -22.53
CA GLY A 230 17.45 -14.30 -22.99
C GLY A 230 18.40 -14.56 -21.81
N PRO A 231 19.01 -15.75 -21.68
CA PRO A 231 19.79 -16.11 -20.50
C PRO A 231 21.16 -15.43 -20.50
N ARG A 232 21.40 -14.52 -19.55
CA ARG A 232 22.76 -14.00 -19.28
C ARG A 232 23.42 -14.84 -18.20
N ARG A 233 24.43 -15.60 -18.60
CA ARG A 233 25.33 -16.34 -17.71
C ARG A 233 26.16 -15.36 -16.88
N SER A 234 26.17 -15.56 -15.57
CA SER A 234 27.23 -15.16 -14.64
C SER A 234 27.20 -16.17 -13.51
N GLY A 235 28.28 -16.87 -13.17
CA GLY A 235 29.67 -16.61 -13.50
C GLY A 235 30.53 -16.79 -12.26
N LEU A 236 30.29 -17.87 -11.51
CA LEU A 236 30.99 -18.27 -10.29
C LEU A 236 31.03 -19.80 -10.27
N SER A 237 32.12 -20.37 -10.79
CA SER A 237 32.48 -21.77 -10.58
C SER A 237 33.89 -21.80 -10.01
N VAL A 238 34.05 -22.49 -8.89
CA VAL A 238 35.35 -22.77 -8.29
C VAL A 238 36.12 -23.79 -9.14
N GLU A 239 37.43 -23.65 -9.23
CA GLU A 239 38.27 -24.59 -9.97
C GLU A 239 38.39 -25.94 -9.25
N LEU A 240 38.27 -27.03 -10.01
CA LEU A 240 38.83 -28.35 -9.70
C LEU A 240 39.32 -28.98 -10.99
N SER A 241 40.60 -29.32 -11.04
CA SER A 241 41.30 -29.81 -12.23
C SER A 241 41.12 -31.32 -12.44
N ALA A 242 40.99 -31.77 -13.70
CA ALA A 242 41.42 -33.11 -14.14
C ALA A 242 41.61 -33.15 -15.67
N SER A 243 42.61 -33.91 -16.11
CA SER A 243 43.03 -34.05 -17.53
C SER A 243 42.06 -34.89 -18.37
N GLY A 244 42.05 -34.67 -19.69
CA GLY A 244 41.44 -35.58 -20.67
C GLY A 244 41.57 -35.07 -22.11
N ALA A 245 42.07 -35.88 -23.04
CA ALA A 245 42.44 -35.46 -24.40
C ALA A 245 41.55 -36.08 -25.50
N GLY A 246 41.46 -35.40 -26.64
CA GLY A 246 40.81 -35.88 -27.89
C GLY A 246 39.28 -35.90 -27.85
N GLY A 247 38.55 -35.78 -28.96
CA GLY A 247 38.93 -35.58 -30.37
C GLY A 247 37.84 -36.18 -31.28
N VAL A 248 37.62 -35.60 -32.47
CA VAL A 248 36.77 -36.12 -33.59
C VAL A 248 35.29 -36.47 -33.26
N SER A 249 34.36 -36.68 -34.20
CA SER A 249 34.06 -36.07 -35.51
C SER A 249 32.64 -36.53 -35.92
N CYS A 250 32.10 -35.96 -37.01
CA CYS A 250 31.01 -36.49 -37.84
C CYS A 250 29.56 -36.40 -37.32
N CYS A 251 28.67 -36.44 -38.30
CA CYS A 251 27.25 -36.12 -38.29
C CYS A 251 26.46 -37.19 -39.06
N HIS A 252 25.17 -37.36 -38.75
CA HIS A 252 24.01 -37.78 -39.59
C HIS A 252 22.81 -37.92 -38.61
N ALA A 253 21.63 -37.32 -38.81
CA ALA A 253 20.59 -37.53 -39.84
C ALA A 253 19.68 -38.74 -39.57
N GLY A 254 18.34 -38.53 -39.55
CA GLY A 254 17.34 -39.61 -39.68
C GLY A 254 16.15 -39.61 -38.69
N SER A 255 14.98 -39.20 -39.18
CA SER A 255 13.63 -39.83 -39.05
C SER A 255 13.12 -40.32 -37.67
N SER A 256 11.98 -39.88 -37.10
CA SER A 256 10.57 -39.83 -37.59
C SER A 256 9.85 -41.19 -37.74
N TRP A 257 9.09 -41.58 -36.71
CA TRP A 257 7.91 -42.49 -36.67
C TRP A 257 7.06 -41.98 -35.46
N THR A 258 5.79 -41.58 -35.55
CA THR A 258 4.52 -42.37 -35.54
C THR A 258 4.46 -43.39 -34.40
N GLU A 259 3.34 -43.61 -33.70
CA GLU A 259 1.93 -43.45 -34.10
C GLU A 259 1.20 -42.18 -33.61
#